data_AF-A0A2E8HV49-F1
#
_entry.id   AF-A0A2E8HV49-F1
#
_cell.length_a   1.000
_cell.length_b   1.000
_cell.length_c   1.000
_cell.angle_alpha   90.00
_cell.angle_beta   90.00
_cell.angle_gamma   90.00
#
_symmetry.space_group_name_H-M   'P 1'
#
loop_
_entity.id
_entity.type
_entity.pdbx_description
1 polymer ?
#
loop_
_entity_poly.entity_id
_entity_poly.type
_entity_poly.pdbx_seq_one_letter_code
_entity_poly.pdbx_strand_id
1 'polypeptide(L)'
;QKILSLLFDVIGAEGLLRPCMHYRFNQGEEEGEFMTFHFSTVYPEKDGAKNRIAFIKSEVLPAWGVMPNTKELIESLHLKTLKTLNAHFSKYPYLFGGKPSIGDFGMIAPLYGHLGRDPVPLSLMQINAPRLFRWVERMNRSEPDIGEFENKSATFLDNDEIPETLIEVLKHFATDFIPESMAAYECVSNWLEENKDLPSGTEVSREVGKCKFRVDGVEIDAVAQPFRFYLMRRLHDQFDSLGSKDQEEVRELLKDCQMDEVLDMRLSREIGRADNLEVWL
;
A
#
# COMPACT_ATOMS: atom_id res chain seq x y z
N GLN A 1 -5.33 -5.14 -17.64
CA GLN A 1 -5.24 -5.59 -16.22
C GLN A 1 -3.82 -5.56 -15.62
N LYS A 2 -2.77 -6.00 -16.33
CA LYS A 2 -1.41 -6.14 -15.76
C LYS A 2 -0.84 -4.85 -15.14
N ILE A 3 -1.01 -3.69 -15.78
CA ILE A 3 -0.57 -2.38 -15.25
C ILE A 3 -1.19 -2.11 -13.87
N LEU A 4 -2.52 -2.22 -13.76
CA LEU A 4 -3.22 -1.99 -12.51
C LEU A 4 -2.84 -3.02 -11.44
N SER A 5 -2.59 -4.28 -11.83
CA SER A 5 -2.10 -5.31 -10.89
C SER A 5 -0.76 -4.91 -10.26
N LEU A 6 0.17 -4.37 -11.05
CA LEU A 6 1.44 -3.85 -10.55
C LEU A 6 1.26 -2.59 -9.70
N LEU A 7 0.30 -1.72 -10.05
CA LEU A 7 -0.01 -0.53 -9.25
C LEU A 7 -0.55 -0.90 -7.86
N PHE A 8 -1.46 -1.86 -7.78
CA PHE A 8 -1.96 -2.40 -6.51
C PHE A 8 -0.86 -3.05 -5.67
N ASP A 9 0.19 -3.60 -6.29
CA ASP A 9 1.38 -4.10 -5.57
C ASP A 9 2.10 -2.95 -4.84
N VAL A 10 2.30 -1.81 -5.53
CA VAL A 10 2.90 -0.61 -4.92
C VAL A 10 2.01 -0.05 -3.80
N ILE A 11 0.70 0.07 -4.04
CA ILE A 11 -0.26 0.56 -3.04
C ILE A 11 -0.28 -0.36 -1.81
N GLY A 12 -0.27 -1.67 -2.00
CA GLY A 12 -0.24 -2.64 -0.91
C GLY A 12 1.02 -2.54 -0.06
N ALA A 13 2.18 -2.30 -0.70
CA ALA A 13 3.44 -2.15 0.01
C ALA A 13 3.53 -0.85 0.82
N GLU A 14 3.07 0.28 0.24
CA GLU A 14 3.45 1.61 0.73
C GLU A 14 2.27 2.56 0.96
N GLY A 15 1.12 2.33 0.32
CA GLY A 15 -0.05 3.22 0.39
C GLY A 15 -0.93 3.04 1.62
N LEU A 16 -0.77 1.94 2.38
CA LEU A 16 -1.62 1.62 3.54
C LEU A 16 -0.88 1.70 4.89
N LEU A 17 0.33 2.26 4.92
CA LEU A 17 1.16 2.29 6.13
C LEU A 17 0.51 3.10 7.26
N ARG A 18 -0.07 4.27 6.98
CA ARG A 18 -0.70 5.13 8.01
C ARG A 18 -1.85 4.47 8.75
N PRO A 19 -2.89 3.89 8.09
CA PRO A 19 -3.93 3.18 8.82
C PRO A 19 -3.38 1.95 9.55
N CYS A 20 -2.42 1.21 8.98
CA CYS A 20 -1.78 0.08 9.67
C CYS A 20 -1.15 0.50 11.00
N MET A 21 -0.40 1.60 11.00
CA MET A 21 0.28 2.12 12.18
C MET A 21 -0.68 2.81 13.16
N HIS A 22 -1.64 3.60 12.66
CA HIS A 22 -2.63 4.26 13.50
C HIS A 22 -3.47 3.24 14.30
N TYR A 23 -4.03 2.24 13.62
CA TYR A 23 -4.89 1.27 14.27
C TYR A 23 -4.14 0.29 15.18
N ARG A 24 -2.83 0.10 14.98
CA ARG A 24 -2.02 -0.73 15.86
C ARG A 24 -1.62 -0.02 17.16
N PHE A 25 -1.39 1.30 17.13
CA PHE A 25 -0.69 2.00 18.23
C PHE A 25 -1.44 3.17 18.87
N ASN A 26 -2.65 3.52 18.41
CA ASN A 26 -3.43 4.65 18.92
C ASN A 26 -4.85 4.29 19.37
N GLN A 27 -5.05 3.07 19.89
CA GLN A 27 -6.35 2.58 20.35
C GLN A 27 -6.51 2.60 21.87
N GLY A 28 -5.46 2.98 22.61
CA GLY A 28 -5.44 2.95 24.07
C GLY A 28 -5.24 1.56 24.65
N GLU A 29 -4.93 0.57 23.79
CA GLU A 29 -4.73 -0.84 24.16
C GLU A 29 -3.27 -1.28 23.98
N GLU A 30 -2.32 -0.34 23.87
CA GLU A 30 -0.94 -0.66 23.52
C GLU A 30 -0.18 -1.41 24.64
N GLU A 31 -0.62 -1.25 25.89
CA GLU A 31 -0.17 -2.06 27.04
C GLU A 31 -1.06 -3.31 27.25
N GLY A 32 -2.04 -3.52 26.36
CA GLY A 32 -2.91 -4.69 26.36
C GLY A 32 -2.17 -5.98 25.99
N GLU A 33 -2.83 -7.11 26.25
CA GLU A 33 -2.25 -8.44 26.05
C GLU A 33 -1.89 -8.72 24.59
N PHE A 34 -2.71 -8.28 23.63
CA PHE A 34 -2.50 -8.54 22.20
C PHE A 34 -1.14 -8.02 21.71
N MET A 35 -0.87 -6.73 21.93
CA MET A 35 0.37 -6.09 21.48
C MET A 35 1.58 -6.61 22.25
N THR A 36 1.45 -6.72 23.57
CA THR A 36 2.54 -7.21 24.43
C THR A 36 2.92 -8.64 24.06
N PHE A 37 1.94 -9.53 23.84
CA PHE A 37 2.17 -10.91 23.42
C PHE A 37 2.97 -10.97 22.11
N HIS A 38 2.50 -10.30 21.06
CA HIS A 38 3.15 -10.36 19.75
C HIS A 38 4.56 -9.75 19.76
N PHE A 39 4.74 -8.58 20.40
CA PHE A 39 6.05 -7.95 20.46
C PHE A 39 7.04 -8.73 21.32
N SER A 40 6.58 -9.41 22.38
CA SER A 40 7.47 -10.22 23.24
C SER A 40 8.05 -11.45 22.52
N THR A 41 7.41 -11.92 21.44
CA THR A 41 7.99 -13.01 20.62
C THR A 41 9.20 -12.57 19.79
N VAL A 42 9.31 -11.26 19.51
CA VAL A 42 10.39 -10.67 18.70
C VAL A 42 11.42 -9.96 19.57
N TYR A 43 10.98 -9.35 20.67
CA TYR A 43 11.78 -8.62 21.66
C TYR A 43 11.62 -9.29 23.03
N PRO A 44 12.21 -10.48 23.22
CA PRO A 44 11.97 -11.34 24.39
C PRO A 44 12.69 -10.87 25.66
N GLU A 45 13.58 -9.88 25.55
CA GLU A 45 14.25 -9.29 26.69
C GLU A 45 13.28 -8.59 27.66
N LYS A 46 13.69 -8.46 28.91
CA LYS A 46 12.90 -7.74 29.92
C LYS A 46 12.59 -6.33 29.42
N ASP A 47 11.31 -5.97 29.43
CA ASP A 47 10.78 -4.69 28.93
C ASP A 47 11.01 -4.43 27.43
N GLY A 48 11.52 -5.41 26.65
CA GLY A 48 11.84 -5.28 25.23
C GLY A 48 10.65 -4.87 24.37
N ALA A 49 9.56 -5.62 24.48
CA ALA A 49 8.29 -5.30 23.82
C ALA A 49 7.79 -3.88 24.17
N LYS A 50 7.81 -3.53 25.46
CA LYS A 50 7.36 -2.21 25.94
C LYS A 50 8.22 -1.08 25.39
N ASN A 51 9.54 -1.23 25.45
CA ASN A 51 10.49 -0.25 24.93
C ASN A 51 10.34 -0.07 23.42
N ARG A 52 10.12 -1.18 22.68
CA ARG A 52 9.88 -1.12 21.24
C ARG A 52 8.58 -0.39 20.90
N ILE A 53 7.49 -0.70 21.60
CA ILE A 53 6.20 -0.03 21.41
C ILE A 53 6.34 1.46 21.72
N ALA A 54 7.00 1.82 22.82
CA ALA A 54 7.26 3.22 23.18
C ALA A 54 8.07 3.97 22.10
N PHE A 55 9.14 3.36 21.59
CA PHE A 55 9.93 3.91 20.49
C PHE A 55 9.11 4.10 19.21
N ILE A 56 8.26 3.12 18.85
CA ILE A 56 7.39 3.25 17.68
C ILE A 56 6.46 4.46 17.85
N LYS A 57 5.84 4.61 19.02
CA LYS A 57 4.94 5.74 19.31
C LYS A 57 5.65 7.09 19.28
N SER A 58 6.87 7.19 19.80
CA SER A 58 7.59 8.47 19.88
C SER A 58 8.31 8.86 18.60
N GLU A 59 8.87 7.88 17.86
CA GLU A 59 9.73 8.16 16.70
C GLU A 59 9.07 7.78 15.37
N VAL A 60 8.54 6.56 15.27
CA VAL A 60 8.10 6.00 13.97
C VAL A 60 6.76 6.57 13.54
N LEU A 61 5.77 6.66 14.45
CA LEU A 61 4.46 7.21 14.09
C LEU A 61 4.57 8.66 13.57
N PRO A 62 5.27 9.59 14.26
CA PRO A 62 5.43 10.94 13.76
C PRO A 62 6.22 10.99 12.45
N ALA A 63 7.27 10.17 12.29
CA ALA A 63 8.05 10.11 11.06
C ALA A 63 7.20 9.69 9.85
N TRP A 64 6.13 8.92 10.05
CA TRP A 64 5.23 8.46 8.96
C TRP A 64 3.97 9.33 8.84
N GLY A 65 3.89 10.45 9.56
CA GLY A 65 2.75 11.36 9.52
C GLY A 65 1.52 10.86 10.28
N VAL A 66 1.69 9.90 11.21
CA VAL A 66 0.64 9.44 12.12
C VAL A 66 0.68 10.28 13.39
N MET A 67 -0.13 11.32 13.43
CA MET A 67 -0.14 12.38 14.44
C MET A 67 -1.57 12.69 14.88
N PRO A 68 -1.78 13.36 16.04
CA PRO A 68 -3.13 13.70 16.50
C PRO A 68 -3.97 14.47 15.48
N ASN A 69 -3.35 15.38 14.70
CA ASN A 69 -4.02 16.17 13.66
C ASN A 69 -4.34 15.37 12.39
N THR A 70 -3.76 14.18 12.19
CA THR A 70 -4.03 13.34 11.00
C THR A 70 -4.95 12.16 11.33
N LYS A 71 -5.34 11.98 12.60
CA LYS A 71 -6.21 10.88 13.06
C LYS A 71 -7.52 10.78 12.28
N GLU A 72 -8.32 11.85 12.26
CA GLU A 72 -9.65 11.85 11.62
C GLU A 72 -9.55 11.58 10.11
N LEU A 73 -8.50 12.11 9.48
CA LEU A 73 -8.22 11.84 8.08
C LEU A 73 -7.92 10.36 7.85
N ILE A 74 -7.01 9.76 8.63
CA ILE A 74 -6.63 8.35 8.50
C ILE A 74 -7.86 7.44 8.69
N GLU A 75 -8.69 7.70 9.71
CA GLU A 75 -9.90 6.92 9.98
C GLU A 75 -10.92 7.06 8.86
N SER A 76 -11.14 8.29 8.34
CA SER A 76 -12.10 8.52 7.25
C SER A 76 -11.68 7.85 5.93
N LEU A 77 -10.39 7.95 5.57
CA LEU A 77 -9.83 7.28 4.40
C LEU A 77 -9.92 5.76 4.55
N HIS A 78 -9.61 5.21 5.73
CA HIS A 78 -9.70 3.77 5.96
C HIS A 78 -11.15 3.26 5.85
N LEU A 79 -12.12 3.94 6.45
CA LEU A 79 -13.53 3.56 6.31
C LEU A 79 -13.98 3.59 4.85
N LYS A 80 -13.51 4.55 4.06
CA LYS A 80 -13.79 4.61 2.63
C LYS A 80 -13.09 3.50 1.86
N THR A 81 -11.85 3.13 2.23
CA THR A 81 -11.16 1.93 1.70
C THR A 81 -11.97 0.66 1.94
N LEU A 82 -12.48 0.47 3.16
CA LEU A 82 -13.34 -0.67 3.50
C LEU A 82 -14.58 -0.70 2.61
N LYS A 83 -15.25 0.44 2.43
CA LYS A 83 -16.46 0.56 1.61
C LYS A 83 -16.20 0.26 0.12
N THR A 84 -15.18 0.86 -0.49
CA THR A 84 -14.90 0.73 -1.93
C THR A 84 -14.44 -0.69 -2.28
N LEU A 85 -13.51 -1.26 -1.49
CA LEU A 85 -13.08 -2.65 -1.68
C LEU A 85 -14.21 -3.64 -1.42
N ASN A 86 -15.05 -3.42 -0.40
CA ASN A 86 -16.21 -4.27 -0.16
C ASN A 86 -17.19 -4.26 -1.34
N ALA A 87 -17.41 -3.09 -1.96
CA ALA A 87 -18.23 -2.98 -3.15
C ALA A 87 -17.64 -3.77 -4.32
N HIS A 88 -16.32 -3.69 -4.54
CA HIS A 88 -15.63 -4.48 -5.56
C HIS A 88 -15.74 -5.99 -5.29
N PHE A 89 -15.37 -6.44 -4.09
CA PHE A 89 -15.41 -7.86 -3.71
C PHE A 89 -16.82 -8.43 -3.52
N SER A 90 -17.86 -7.58 -3.59
CA SER A 90 -19.24 -8.04 -3.71
C SER A 90 -19.56 -8.61 -5.09
N LYS A 91 -18.80 -8.21 -6.12
CA LYS A 91 -18.99 -8.59 -7.52
C LYS A 91 -17.95 -9.59 -8.02
N TYR A 92 -16.70 -9.45 -7.59
CA TYR A 92 -15.58 -10.27 -8.07
C TYR A 92 -14.84 -10.95 -6.91
N PRO A 93 -14.43 -12.21 -7.05
CA PRO A 93 -13.64 -12.90 -6.03
C PRO A 93 -12.26 -12.29 -5.73
N TYR A 94 -11.63 -11.66 -6.72
CA TYR A 94 -10.30 -11.04 -6.70
C TYR A 94 -10.33 -9.77 -7.58
N LEU A 95 -9.25 -8.97 -7.56
CA LEU A 95 -9.19 -7.66 -8.25
C LEU A 95 -9.62 -7.70 -9.72
N PHE A 96 -9.29 -8.79 -10.43
CA PHE A 96 -9.56 -8.96 -11.87
C PHE A 96 -10.37 -10.23 -12.17
N GLY A 97 -11.31 -10.60 -11.30
CA GLY A 97 -12.22 -11.73 -11.53
C GLY A 97 -11.96 -12.91 -10.58
N GLY A 98 -11.87 -14.12 -11.13
CA GLY A 98 -11.88 -15.36 -10.34
C GLY A 98 -10.49 -15.93 -9.98
N LYS A 99 -9.41 -15.20 -10.29
CA LYS A 99 -8.03 -15.62 -10.01
C LYS A 99 -7.24 -14.49 -9.31
N PRO A 100 -6.43 -14.78 -8.29
CA PRO A 100 -5.59 -13.77 -7.65
C PRO A 100 -4.48 -13.31 -8.60
N SER A 101 -4.23 -12.01 -8.59
CA SER A 101 -3.18 -11.34 -9.35
C SER A 101 -2.04 -10.87 -8.44
N ILE A 102 -0.97 -10.30 -9.02
CA ILE A 102 0.14 -9.71 -8.23
C ILE A 102 -0.41 -8.64 -7.28
N GLY A 103 -1.32 -7.80 -7.76
CA GLY A 103 -2.00 -6.79 -6.94
C GLY A 103 -2.77 -7.38 -5.76
N ASP A 104 -3.39 -8.55 -5.89
CA ASP A 104 -4.05 -9.21 -4.75
C ASP A 104 -3.02 -9.62 -3.68
N PHE A 105 -1.85 -10.12 -4.11
CA PHE A 105 -0.75 -10.48 -3.22
C PHE A 105 -0.08 -9.26 -2.56
N GLY A 106 -0.01 -8.12 -3.25
CA GLY A 106 0.45 -6.87 -2.63
C GLY A 106 -0.55 -6.35 -1.60
N MET A 107 -1.83 -6.27 -1.97
CA MET A 107 -2.88 -5.72 -1.11
C MET A 107 -3.17 -6.57 0.13
N ILE A 108 -2.99 -7.90 0.06
CA ILE A 108 -3.23 -8.76 1.23
C ILE A 108 -2.23 -8.49 2.35
N ALA A 109 -1.01 -8.03 2.04
CA ALA A 109 0.02 -7.78 3.06
C ALA A 109 -0.45 -6.83 4.19
N PRO A 110 -0.89 -5.59 3.91
CA PRO A 110 -1.43 -4.70 4.94
C PRO A 110 -2.83 -5.14 5.41
N LEU A 111 -3.68 -5.63 4.51
CA LEU A 111 -5.08 -5.97 4.80
C LEU A 111 -5.22 -7.25 5.63
N TYR A 112 -4.21 -8.12 5.68
CA TYR A 112 -4.13 -9.24 6.61
C TYR A 112 -3.19 -8.94 7.78
N GLY A 113 -1.94 -8.54 7.53
CA GLY A 113 -0.91 -8.46 8.57
C GLY A 113 -1.14 -7.38 9.64
N HIS A 114 -1.99 -6.39 9.34
CA HIS A 114 -2.37 -5.32 10.26
C HIS A 114 -3.87 -5.16 10.32
N LEU A 115 -4.49 -4.73 9.22
CA LEU A 115 -5.87 -4.24 9.22
C LEU A 115 -6.90 -5.37 9.36
N GLY A 116 -6.54 -6.61 8.99
CA GLY A 116 -7.39 -7.80 9.15
C GLY A 116 -6.98 -8.70 10.32
N ARG A 117 -6.11 -8.22 11.21
CA ARG A 117 -5.59 -8.99 12.34
C ARG A 117 -5.73 -8.27 13.67
N ASP A 118 -5.40 -6.99 13.70
CA ASP A 118 -5.44 -6.22 14.96
C ASP A 118 -6.89 -5.98 15.38
N PRO A 119 -7.21 -5.96 16.69
CA PRO A 119 -8.59 -6.05 17.17
C PRO A 119 -9.54 -4.99 16.60
N VAL A 120 -9.13 -3.71 16.64
CA VAL A 120 -9.96 -2.60 16.17
C VAL A 120 -10.18 -2.63 14.65
N PRO A 121 -9.15 -2.65 13.79
CA PRO A 121 -9.37 -2.60 12.34
C PRO A 121 -10.00 -3.88 11.82
N LEU A 122 -9.75 -5.05 12.44
CA LEU A 122 -10.46 -6.29 12.13
C LEU A 122 -11.96 -6.15 12.41
N SER A 123 -12.33 -5.63 13.58
CA SER A 123 -13.73 -5.38 13.93
C SER A 123 -14.40 -4.42 12.94
N LEU A 124 -13.72 -3.33 12.57
CA LEU A 124 -14.21 -2.39 11.56
C LEU A 124 -14.42 -3.08 10.21
N MET A 125 -13.49 -3.93 9.77
CA MET A 125 -13.60 -4.67 8.51
C MET A 125 -14.78 -5.66 8.55
N GLN A 126 -14.96 -6.39 9.64
CA GLN A 126 -16.07 -7.34 9.79
C GLN A 126 -17.44 -6.65 9.78
N ILE A 127 -17.55 -5.49 10.44
CA ILE A 127 -18.80 -4.72 10.54
C ILE A 127 -19.13 -4.04 9.19
N ASN A 128 -18.15 -3.40 8.56
CA ASN A 128 -18.40 -2.49 7.44
C ASN A 128 -18.12 -3.11 6.07
N ALA A 129 -17.32 -4.17 6.02
CA ALA A 129 -16.77 -4.72 4.78
C ALA A 129 -16.71 -6.26 4.74
N PRO A 130 -17.83 -6.97 4.95
CA PRO A 130 -17.83 -8.43 5.02
C PRO A 130 -17.35 -9.13 3.74
N ARG A 131 -17.52 -8.52 2.55
CA ARG A 131 -17.00 -9.07 1.28
C ARG A 131 -15.49 -8.93 1.15
N LEU A 132 -14.94 -7.81 1.64
CA LEU A 132 -13.49 -7.66 1.77
C LEU A 132 -12.95 -8.66 2.80
N PHE A 133 -13.61 -8.85 3.93
CA PHE A 133 -13.19 -9.83 4.93
C PHE A 133 -13.17 -11.25 4.34
N ARG A 134 -14.19 -11.63 3.57
CA ARG A 134 -14.20 -12.90 2.80
C ARG A 134 -13.00 -13.01 1.85
N TRP A 135 -12.61 -11.92 1.17
CA TRP A 135 -11.38 -11.87 0.38
C TRP A 135 -10.11 -12.07 1.20
N VAL A 136 -10.00 -11.48 2.38
CA VAL A 136 -8.88 -11.72 3.29
C VAL A 136 -8.79 -13.18 3.72
N GLU A 137 -9.92 -13.81 4.06
CA GLU A 137 -9.96 -15.24 4.40
C GLU A 137 -9.50 -16.13 3.25
N ARG A 138 -9.96 -15.82 2.03
CA ARG A 138 -9.66 -16.56 0.81
C ARG A 138 -8.20 -16.48 0.41
N MET A 139 -7.58 -15.30 0.49
CA MET A 139 -6.16 -15.13 0.18
C MET A 139 -5.23 -15.93 1.11
N ASN A 140 -5.72 -16.38 2.28
CA ASN A 140 -4.99 -17.20 3.25
C ASN A 140 -5.33 -18.70 3.15
N ARG A 141 -6.04 -19.13 2.11
CA ARG A 141 -6.44 -20.53 1.89
C ARG A 141 -6.08 -20.97 0.48
N SER A 142 -5.82 -22.28 0.31
CA SER A 142 -5.60 -22.87 -1.01
C SER A 142 -6.90 -23.08 -1.79
N GLU A 143 -8.02 -23.24 -1.08
CA GLU A 143 -9.33 -23.40 -1.69
C GLU A 143 -9.90 -22.03 -2.11
N PRO A 144 -10.50 -21.91 -3.30
CA PRO A 144 -11.04 -20.64 -3.77
C PRO A 144 -12.13 -20.03 -2.88
N ASP A 145 -12.90 -20.83 -2.13
CA ASP A 145 -13.97 -20.33 -1.24
C ASP A 145 -14.87 -19.23 -1.88
N ILE A 146 -15.33 -19.46 -3.12
CA ILE A 146 -16.13 -18.51 -3.93
C ILE A 146 -17.60 -18.94 -4.08
N GLY A 147 -18.12 -19.63 -3.07
CA GLY A 147 -19.49 -20.21 -3.10
C GLY A 147 -20.58 -19.16 -3.31
N GLU A 148 -20.34 -17.92 -2.88
CA GLU A 148 -21.24 -16.78 -2.97
C GLU A 148 -21.36 -16.15 -4.36
N PHE A 149 -20.54 -16.55 -5.34
CA PHE A 149 -20.53 -15.99 -6.69
C PHE A 149 -21.24 -16.92 -7.69
N GLU A 150 -21.99 -16.33 -8.62
CA GLU A 150 -22.62 -17.06 -9.72
C GLU A 150 -21.56 -17.63 -10.68
N ASN A 151 -20.60 -16.79 -11.07
CA ASN A 151 -19.44 -17.22 -11.85
C ASN A 151 -18.33 -17.73 -10.92
N LYS A 152 -18.03 -19.03 -11.03
CA LYS A 152 -17.01 -19.73 -10.23
C LYS A 152 -15.76 -20.09 -11.03
N SER A 153 -15.60 -19.48 -12.22
CA SER A 153 -14.40 -19.68 -13.04
C SER A 153 -13.17 -19.16 -12.31
N ALA A 154 -12.06 -19.92 -12.36
CA ALA A 154 -10.77 -19.52 -11.81
C ALA A 154 -9.92 -18.78 -12.86
N THR A 155 -10.52 -17.85 -13.58
CA THR A 155 -9.89 -17.07 -14.66
C THR A 155 -9.92 -15.58 -14.36
N PHE A 156 -9.01 -14.83 -14.99
CA PHE A 156 -9.16 -13.38 -15.07
C PHE A 156 -10.34 -13.00 -15.95
N LEU A 157 -10.79 -11.75 -15.88
CA LEU A 157 -11.79 -11.21 -16.79
C LEU A 157 -11.23 -11.18 -18.22
N ASP A 158 -12.09 -11.49 -19.19
CA ASP A 158 -11.72 -11.55 -20.60
C ASP A 158 -11.37 -10.17 -21.17
N ASN A 159 -10.62 -10.16 -22.27
CA ASN A 159 -10.28 -8.95 -23.04
C ASN A 159 -9.65 -7.82 -22.20
N ASP A 160 -8.90 -8.16 -21.16
CA ASP A 160 -8.26 -7.19 -20.26
C ASP A 160 -9.25 -6.22 -19.57
N GLU A 161 -10.53 -6.60 -19.44
CA GLU A 161 -11.58 -5.77 -18.86
C GLU A 161 -11.20 -5.27 -17.45
N ILE A 162 -11.44 -3.99 -17.21
CA ILE A 162 -11.26 -3.34 -15.91
C ILE A 162 -12.64 -3.01 -15.32
N PRO A 163 -13.03 -3.61 -14.19
CA PRO A 163 -14.30 -3.28 -13.56
C PRO A 163 -14.39 -1.82 -13.13
N GLU A 164 -15.53 -1.16 -13.36
CA GLU A 164 -15.80 0.20 -12.89
C GLU A 164 -15.59 0.35 -11.37
N THR A 165 -15.98 -0.68 -10.60
CA THR A 165 -15.73 -0.71 -9.15
C THR A 165 -14.25 -0.62 -8.78
N LEU A 166 -13.35 -1.11 -9.63
CA LEU A 166 -11.91 -1.06 -9.40
C LEU A 166 -11.33 0.33 -9.70
N ILE A 167 -11.89 1.02 -10.70
CA ILE A 167 -11.58 2.43 -10.97
C ILE A 167 -11.95 3.28 -9.76
N GLU A 168 -13.12 3.06 -9.15
CA GLU A 168 -13.53 3.78 -7.93
C GLU A 168 -12.65 3.46 -6.71
N VAL A 169 -12.12 2.23 -6.61
CA VAL A 169 -11.12 1.87 -5.60
C VAL A 169 -9.82 2.65 -5.83
N LEU A 170 -9.33 2.74 -7.06
CA LEU A 170 -8.10 3.47 -7.37
C LEU A 170 -8.27 4.98 -7.18
N LYS A 171 -9.38 5.59 -7.63
CA LYS A 171 -9.69 7.00 -7.33
C LYS A 171 -9.64 7.29 -5.84
N HIS A 172 -10.15 6.37 -5.01
CA HIS A 172 -10.07 6.52 -3.56
C HIS A 172 -8.61 6.53 -3.09
N PHE A 173 -7.80 5.55 -3.50
CA PHE A 173 -6.38 5.51 -3.16
C PHE A 173 -5.59 6.70 -3.71
N ALA A 174 -6.00 7.29 -4.83
CA ALA A 174 -5.32 8.45 -5.41
C ALA A 174 -5.30 9.66 -4.46
N THR A 175 -6.34 9.77 -3.62
CA THR A 175 -6.55 10.87 -2.66
C THR A 175 -5.32 11.12 -1.78
N ASP A 176 -4.67 10.06 -1.28
CA ASP A 176 -3.50 10.15 -0.41
C ASP A 176 -2.23 9.55 -1.02
N PHE A 177 -2.34 8.49 -1.81
CA PHE A 177 -1.18 7.82 -2.41
C PHE A 177 -0.41 8.70 -3.39
N ILE A 178 -1.11 9.44 -4.28
CA ILE A 178 -0.47 10.29 -5.29
C ILE A 178 0.25 11.50 -4.68
N PRO A 179 -0.38 12.36 -3.85
CA PRO A 179 0.32 13.51 -3.28
C PRO A 179 1.53 13.09 -2.42
N GLU A 180 1.43 11.98 -1.69
CA GLU A 180 2.57 11.46 -0.95
C GLU A 180 3.67 10.92 -1.88
N SER A 181 3.31 10.16 -2.92
CA SER A 181 4.29 9.60 -3.86
C SER A 181 5.01 10.69 -4.64
N MET A 182 4.32 11.77 -5.03
CA MET A 182 4.95 12.96 -5.62
C MET A 182 5.95 13.61 -4.67
N ALA A 183 5.55 13.87 -3.42
CA ALA A 183 6.42 14.52 -2.45
C ALA A 183 7.65 13.66 -2.09
N ALA A 184 7.47 12.33 -2.00
CA ALA A 184 8.58 11.41 -1.83
C ALA A 184 9.47 11.35 -3.08
N TYR A 185 8.90 11.36 -4.29
CA TYR A 185 9.64 11.35 -5.55
C TYR A 185 10.54 12.58 -5.68
N GLU A 186 10.01 13.77 -5.40
CA GLU A 186 10.79 15.01 -5.42
C GLU A 186 11.93 14.98 -4.40
N CYS A 187 11.64 14.53 -3.17
CA CYS A 187 12.65 14.44 -2.11
C CYS A 187 13.77 13.44 -2.45
N VAL A 188 13.41 12.24 -2.92
CA VAL A 188 14.38 11.21 -3.31
C VAL A 188 15.18 11.65 -4.54
N SER A 189 14.55 12.28 -5.51
CA SER A 189 15.24 12.79 -6.70
C SER A 189 16.27 13.85 -6.34
N ASN A 190 15.92 14.81 -5.49
CA ASN A 190 16.87 15.82 -5.01
C ASN A 190 18.04 15.17 -4.24
N TRP A 191 17.75 14.19 -3.39
CA TRP A 191 18.79 13.46 -2.67
C TRP A 191 19.73 12.72 -3.63
N LEU A 192 19.21 12.11 -4.71
CA LEU A 192 20.03 11.43 -5.72
C LEU A 192 20.94 12.42 -6.48
N GLU A 193 20.46 13.62 -6.81
CA GLU A 193 21.27 14.66 -7.44
C GLU A 193 22.41 15.14 -6.53
N GLU A 194 22.14 15.31 -5.23
CA GLU A 194 23.15 15.66 -4.23
C GLU A 194 24.18 14.52 -4.00
N ASN A 195 23.78 13.27 -4.27
CA ASN A 195 24.57 12.07 -4.06
C ASN A 195 24.89 11.34 -5.38
N LYS A 196 25.07 12.07 -6.49
CA LYS A 196 25.32 11.49 -7.83
C LYS A 196 26.56 10.59 -7.91
N ASP A 197 27.55 10.83 -7.06
CA ASP A 197 28.81 10.08 -7.01
C ASP A 197 28.72 8.82 -6.11
N LEU A 198 27.52 8.50 -5.59
CA LEU A 198 27.28 7.33 -4.75
C LEU A 198 27.60 6.04 -5.54
N PRO A 199 28.48 5.16 -5.06
CA PRO A 199 28.82 3.92 -5.76
C PRO A 199 27.59 3.04 -6.03
N SER A 200 27.53 2.42 -7.22
CA SER A 200 26.57 1.35 -7.50
C SER A 200 26.75 0.19 -6.51
N GLY A 201 25.66 -0.41 -6.05
CA GLY A 201 25.64 -1.41 -5.00
C GLY A 201 25.58 -0.85 -3.58
N THR A 202 25.52 0.49 -3.40
CA THR A 202 25.32 1.06 -2.06
C THR A 202 23.91 0.77 -1.56
N GLU A 203 23.79 0.32 -0.30
CA GLU A 203 22.50 0.05 0.36
C GLU A 203 21.57 1.27 0.32
N VAL A 204 20.31 1.03 0.01
CA VAL A 204 19.26 2.05 0.03
C VAL A 204 18.86 2.36 1.46
N SER A 205 19.11 3.60 1.90
CA SER A 205 18.62 4.08 3.19
C SER A 205 17.09 3.99 3.29
N ARG A 206 16.59 3.64 4.49
CA ARG A 206 15.14 3.57 4.76
C ARG A 206 14.39 4.87 4.56
N GLU A 207 15.08 5.98 4.77
CA GLU A 207 14.61 7.34 4.55
C GLU A 207 15.79 8.18 4.03
N VAL A 208 15.51 9.10 3.12
CA VAL A 208 16.52 10.00 2.54
C VAL A 208 16.27 11.48 2.84
N GLY A 209 15.13 11.78 3.47
CA GLY A 209 14.73 13.13 3.84
C GLY A 209 13.31 13.19 4.38
N LYS A 210 12.82 14.41 4.62
CA LYS A 210 11.42 14.68 4.99
C LYS A 210 10.72 15.40 3.85
N CYS A 211 9.48 15.03 3.61
CA CYS A 211 8.62 15.63 2.62
C CYS A 211 7.29 16.07 3.23
N LYS A 212 6.67 17.06 2.61
CA LYS A 212 5.36 17.61 2.99
C LYS A 212 4.37 17.43 1.85
N PHE A 213 3.15 17.06 2.17
CA PHE A 213 2.07 16.95 1.21
C PHE A 213 0.73 17.25 1.88
N ARG A 214 -0.32 17.44 1.09
CA ARG A 214 -1.66 17.79 1.58
C ARG A 214 -2.68 16.79 1.06
N VAL A 215 -3.55 16.34 1.95
CA VAL A 215 -4.66 15.42 1.65
C VAL A 215 -5.91 16.00 2.28
N ASP A 216 -6.94 16.25 1.48
CA ASP A 216 -8.22 16.84 1.92
C ASP A 216 -8.06 18.08 2.84
N GLY A 217 -7.09 18.94 2.51
CA GLY A 217 -6.79 20.17 3.26
C GLY A 217 -5.84 20.00 4.46
N VAL A 218 -5.61 18.77 4.92
CA VAL A 218 -4.69 18.46 6.03
C VAL A 218 -3.26 18.36 5.51
N GLU A 219 -2.34 19.14 6.08
CA GLU A 219 -0.90 19.01 5.80
C GLU A 219 -0.32 17.83 6.60
N ILE A 220 0.50 17.02 5.94
CA ILE A 220 1.18 15.86 6.50
C ILE A 220 2.68 15.99 6.25
N ASP A 221 3.46 15.87 7.33
CA ASP A 221 4.90 15.68 7.32
C ASP A 221 5.21 14.19 7.40
N ALA A 222 6.06 13.69 6.51
CA ALA A 222 6.55 12.31 6.57
C ALA A 222 7.98 12.19 6.04
N VAL A 223 8.65 11.10 6.36
CA VAL A 223 9.93 10.74 5.76
C VAL A 223 9.73 10.21 4.34
N ALA A 224 10.66 10.53 3.44
CA ALA A 224 10.63 10.04 2.07
C ALA A 224 11.31 8.66 2.00
N GLN A 225 10.50 7.61 1.82
CA GLN A 225 10.95 6.23 1.71
C GLN A 225 11.17 5.86 0.22
N PRO A 226 12.38 5.43 -0.19
CA PRO A 226 12.64 5.11 -1.60
C PRO A 226 11.97 3.83 -2.12
N PHE A 227 11.54 2.93 -1.22
CA PHE A 227 11.15 1.55 -1.58
C PHE A 227 9.91 1.46 -2.48
N ARG A 228 9.01 2.43 -2.45
CA ARG A 228 7.88 2.47 -3.39
C ARG A 228 8.34 2.52 -4.85
N PHE A 229 9.46 3.19 -5.13
CA PHE A 229 10.00 3.31 -6.49
C PHE A 229 10.65 2.02 -6.99
N TYR A 230 11.07 1.13 -6.09
CA TYR A 230 11.53 -0.22 -6.45
C TYR A 230 10.41 -1.04 -7.11
N LEU A 231 9.21 -1.04 -6.52
CA LEU A 231 8.05 -1.74 -7.10
C LEU A 231 7.46 -0.97 -8.28
N MET A 232 7.39 0.37 -8.19
CA MET A 232 6.87 1.21 -9.26
C MET A 232 7.65 1.07 -10.56
N ARG A 233 8.95 0.74 -10.48
CA ARG A 233 9.75 0.46 -11.68
C ARG A 233 9.17 -0.69 -12.52
N ARG A 234 8.59 -1.72 -11.89
CA ARG A 234 7.96 -2.83 -12.63
C ARG A 234 6.76 -2.35 -13.45
N LEU A 235 6.02 -1.38 -12.92
CA LEU A 235 4.91 -0.73 -13.64
C LEU A 235 5.45 0.06 -14.83
N HIS A 236 6.54 0.83 -14.64
CA HIS A 236 7.20 1.56 -15.72
C HIS A 236 7.71 0.64 -16.82
N ASP A 237 8.44 -0.42 -16.48
CA ASP A 237 8.94 -1.40 -17.45
C ASP A 237 7.79 -2.05 -18.23
N GLN A 238 6.69 -2.36 -17.55
CA GLN A 238 5.51 -2.91 -18.20
C GLN A 238 4.87 -1.89 -19.15
N PHE A 239 4.75 -0.62 -18.76
CA PHE A 239 4.21 0.44 -19.60
C PHE A 239 5.09 0.70 -20.83
N ASP A 240 6.40 0.75 -20.64
CA ASP A 240 7.38 1.01 -21.71
C ASP A 240 7.45 -0.15 -22.72
N SER A 241 7.09 -1.37 -22.31
CA SER A 241 7.02 -2.54 -23.19
C SER A 241 5.81 -2.55 -24.14
N LEU A 242 4.81 -1.70 -23.90
CA LEU A 242 3.58 -1.64 -24.70
C LEU A 242 3.79 -0.88 -26.01
N GLY A 243 2.95 -1.18 -27.01
CA GLY A 243 2.86 -0.36 -28.22
C GLY A 243 2.22 1.00 -27.94
N SER A 244 2.44 1.99 -28.81
CA SER A 244 1.97 3.37 -28.59
C SER A 244 0.47 3.48 -28.33
N LYS A 245 -0.34 2.68 -29.04
CA LYS A 245 -1.79 2.65 -28.84
C LYS A 245 -2.16 2.18 -27.42
N ASP A 246 -1.57 1.08 -26.97
CA ASP A 246 -1.84 0.52 -25.65
C ASP A 246 -1.31 1.44 -24.53
N GLN A 247 -0.22 2.18 -24.77
CA GLN A 247 0.27 3.21 -23.85
C GLN A 247 -0.72 4.38 -23.71
N GLU A 248 -1.34 4.82 -24.80
CA GLU A 248 -2.39 5.86 -24.77
C GLU A 248 -3.60 5.37 -23.98
N GLU A 249 -4.10 4.15 -24.26
CA GLU A 249 -5.23 3.54 -23.54
C GLU A 249 -4.94 3.39 -22.03
N VAL A 250 -3.73 2.95 -21.65
CA VAL A 250 -3.33 2.84 -20.24
C VAL A 250 -3.24 4.21 -19.57
N ARG A 251 -2.72 5.22 -20.26
CA ARG A 251 -2.63 6.58 -19.69
C ARG A 251 -4.02 7.18 -19.50
N GLU A 252 -4.95 6.96 -20.43
CA GLU A 252 -6.35 7.37 -20.27
C GLU A 252 -7.02 6.67 -19.09
N LEU A 253 -6.83 5.34 -18.96
CA LEU A 253 -7.33 4.59 -17.81
C LEU A 253 -6.77 5.11 -16.47
N LEU A 254 -5.48 5.44 -16.41
CA LEU A 254 -4.88 5.98 -15.19
C LEU A 254 -5.37 7.40 -14.88
N LYS A 255 -5.68 8.23 -15.89
CA LYS A 255 -6.36 9.52 -15.69
C LYS A 255 -7.76 9.33 -15.11
N ASP A 256 -8.52 8.35 -15.60
CA ASP A 256 -9.81 8.00 -15.02
C ASP A 256 -9.66 7.56 -13.56
N CYS A 257 -8.55 6.93 -13.20
CA CYS A 257 -8.20 6.57 -11.83
C CYS A 257 -7.61 7.71 -10.99
N GLN A 258 -7.32 8.88 -11.60
CA GLN A 258 -6.57 10.00 -10.99
C GLN A 258 -5.16 9.62 -10.54
N MET A 259 -4.45 8.83 -11.33
CA MET A 259 -3.15 8.26 -10.97
C MET A 259 -2.13 8.31 -12.13
N ASP A 260 -2.35 9.08 -13.19
CA ASP A 260 -1.43 9.04 -14.34
C ASP A 260 -0.04 9.59 -14.01
N GLU A 261 0.11 10.38 -12.95
CA GLU A 261 1.39 10.87 -12.44
C GLU A 261 2.36 9.73 -12.09
N VAL A 262 1.86 8.54 -11.73
CA VAL A 262 2.73 7.39 -11.41
C VAL A 262 3.59 6.96 -12.59
N LEU A 263 3.19 7.27 -13.83
CA LEU A 263 3.98 6.97 -15.03
C LEU A 263 5.23 7.85 -15.15
N ASP A 264 5.20 9.02 -14.51
CA ASP A 264 6.20 10.08 -14.68
C ASP A 264 7.13 10.19 -13.45
N MET A 265 6.80 9.55 -12.33
CA MET A 265 7.64 9.44 -11.12
C MET A 265 8.85 8.49 -11.31
N ARG A 266 9.79 8.87 -12.18
CA ARG A 266 10.94 8.04 -12.58
C ARG A 266 12.25 8.57 -11.99
N LEU A 267 12.81 7.84 -11.03
CA LEU A 267 14.11 8.20 -10.43
C LEU A 267 15.24 8.10 -11.45
N SER A 268 16.27 8.94 -11.28
CA SER A 268 17.49 8.91 -12.09
C SER A 268 18.35 7.66 -11.86
N ARG A 269 18.12 6.94 -10.76
CA ARG A 269 18.76 5.67 -10.42
C ARG A 269 17.74 4.60 -10.09
N GLU A 270 18.03 3.38 -10.54
CA GLU A 270 17.21 2.20 -10.24
C GLU A 270 17.58 1.62 -8.87
N ILE A 271 16.63 0.87 -8.29
CA ILE A 271 16.86 0.09 -7.08
C ILE A 271 16.89 -1.39 -7.47
N GLY A 272 17.97 -2.08 -7.12
CA GLY A 272 18.15 -3.52 -7.32
C GLY A 272 18.22 -4.27 -5.99
N ARG A 273 18.66 -5.52 -6.04
CA ARG A 273 18.99 -6.29 -4.83
C ARG A 273 20.39 -6.91 -4.93
N ALA A 274 21.15 -6.83 -3.84
CA ALA A 274 22.42 -7.53 -3.65
C ALA A 274 22.48 -8.04 -2.20
N ASP A 275 22.88 -9.29 -1.99
CA ASP A 275 23.03 -9.89 -0.66
C ASP A 275 21.83 -9.75 0.29
N ASN A 276 20.61 -9.82 -0.28
CA ASN A 276 19.33 -9.61 0.41
C ASN A 276 19.05 -8.17 0.89
N LEU A 277 19.76 -7.18 0.35
CA LEU A 277 19.53 -5.75 0.58
C LEU A 277 19.09 -5.06 -0.70
N GLU A 278 18.24 -4.05 -0.58
CA GLU A 278 17.97 -3.08 -1.64
C GLU A 278 19.21 -2.20 -1.84
N VAL A 279 19.66 -2.06 -3.09
CA VAL A 279 20.86 -1.27 -3.44
C VAL A 279 20.58 -0.34 -4.62
N TRP A 280 21.23 0.83 -4.62
CA TRP A 280 21.22 1.74 -5.76
C TRP A 280 22.04 1.17 -6.91
N LEU A 281 21.47 1.10 -8.12
CA LEU A 281 22.14 0.64 -9.34
C LEU A 281 22.86 1.78 -10.05
#